data_AF-A0A947UD84-F1
#
_entry.id   AF-A0A947UD84-F1
#
_cell.length_a   1.000
_cell.length_b   1.000
_cell.length_c   1.000
_cell.angle_alpha   90.00
_cell.angle_beta   90.00
_cell.angle_gamma   90.00
#
_symmetry.space_group_name_H-M   'P 1'
#
loop_
_entity.id
_entity.type
_entity.pdbx_description
1 polymer ?
#
loop_
_entity_poly.entity_id
_entity_poly.type
_entity_poly.pdbx_seq_one_letter_code
_entity_poly.pdbx_strand_id
1 'polypeptide(L)'
;MDKTVLFIDGENFLHKVEDVLKKDDVRIKKGDLSKINLNFLLKKTLEKYKVSRKIFYVAKLHFHPKTKEKSIKLILFQRYLKANLEKQGFEFLIVGNVRAQEIKIDHK
;
A
#
# COMPACT_ATOMS: atom_id res chain seq x y z
N MET A 1 29.09 9.30 0.07
CA MET A 1 27.79 9.66 -0.56
C MET A 1 26.76 8.71 0.01
N ASP A 2 25.93 9.19 0.92
CA ASP A 2 25.04 8.31 1.68
C ASP A 2 23.93 7.78 0.79
N LYS A 3 23.81 6.46 0.75
CA LYS A 3 22.77 5.74 0.01
C LYS A 3 21.55 5.61 0.90
N THR A 4 20.46 6.27 0.56
CA THR A 4 19.21 6.17 1.31
C THR A 4 18.42 4.96 0.83
N VAL A 5 17.97 4.12 1.78
CA VAL A 5 17.00 3.06 1.53
C VAL A 5 15.66 3.51 2.07
N LEU A 6 14.63 3.52 1.21
CA LEU A 6 13.27 3.88 1.57
C LEU A 6 12.46 2.63 1.89
N PHE A 7 11.87 2.59 3.07
CA PHE A 7 10.93 1.54 3.50
C PHE A 7 9.54 2.15 3.62
N ILE A 8 8.53 1.52 3.01
CA ILE A 8 7.14 2.00 3.01
C ILE A 8 6.26 0.90 3.58
N ASP A 9 5.51 1.21 4.64
CA ASP A 9 4.36 0.41 5.07
C ASP A 9 3.22 0.64 4.09
N GLY A 10 3.00 -0.32 3.19
CA GLY A 10 2.07 -0.17 2.09
C GLY A 10 0.61 -0.12 2.51
N GLU A 11 0.22 -0.77 3.61
CA GLU A 11 -1.17 -0.74 4.08
C GLU A 11 -1.49 0.65 4.62
N ASN A 12 -0.69 1.13 5.58
CA ASN A 12 -0.85 2.47 6.14
C ASN A 12 -0.77 3.55 5.06
N PHE A 13 0.20 3.44 4.15
CA PHE A 13 0.41 4.42 3.09
C PHE A 13 -0.80 4.52 2.14
N LEU A 14 -1.32 3.38 1.66
CA LEU A 14 -2.46 3.38 0.74
C LEU A 14 -3.73 3.89 1.43
N HIS A 15 -3.95 3.54 2.70
CA HIS A 15 -5.04 4.10 3.49
C HIS A 15 -4.93 5.62 3.58
N LYS A 16 -3.74 6.14 3.86
CA LYS A 16 -3.52 7.59 3.94
C LYS A 16 -3.77 8.30 2.61
N VAL A 17 -3.35 7.70 1.50
CA VAL A 17 -3.62 8.22 0.15
C VAL A 17 -5.11 8.26 -0.12
N GLU A 18 -5.84 7.18 0.19
CA GLU A 18 -7.30 7.12 0.03
C GLU A 18 -8.00 8.20 0.86
N ASP A 19 -7.57 8.40 2.11
CA ASP A 19 -8.14 9.42 3.00
C ASP A 19 -7.92 10.85 2.49
N VAL A 20 -6.73 11.15 1.97
CA VAL A 20 -6.43 12.49 1.39
C VAL A 20 -7.32 12.73 0.16
N LEU A 21 -7.44 11.73 -0.71
CA LEU A 21 -8.22 11.88 -1.94
C LEU A 21 -9.72 12.02 -1.65
N LYS A 22 -10.24 11.35 -0.63
CA LYS A 22 -11.61 11.56 -0.14
C LYS A 22 -11.83 12.97 0.42
N LYS A 23 -10.85 13.53 1.13
CA LYS A 23 -10.93 14.90 1.68
C LYS A 23 -10.98 15.96 0.59
N ASP A 24 -10.32 15.69 -0.54
CA ASP A 24 -10.32 16.57 -1.71
C ASP A 24 -11.50 16.29 -2.68
N ASP A 25 -12.53 15.54 -2.25
CA ASP A 25 -13.70 15.09 -3.02
C ASP A 25 -13.35 14.34 -4.34
N VAL A 26 -12.15 13.76 -4.40
CA VAL A 26 -11.73 12.90 -5.51
C VAL A 26 -12.30 11.51 -5.29
N ARG A 27 -13.30 11.14 -6.10
CA ARG A 27 -13.91 9.80 -6.05
C ARG A 27 -13.07 8.79 -6.82
N ILE A 28 -12.34 7.96 -6.09
CA ILE A 28 -11.45 6.95 -6.66
C ILE A 28 -12.04 5.57 -6.41
N LYS A 29 -12.12 4.73 -7.45
CA LYS A 29 -12.50 3.33 -7.24
C LYS A 29 -11.31 2.60 -6.64
N LYS A 30 -11.55 1.62 -5.77
CA LYS A 30 -10.47 0.84 -5.15
C LYS A 30 -9.49 0.22 -6.16
N GLY A 31 -9.95 -0.12 -7.37
CA GLY A 31 -9.09 -0.61 -8.46
C GLY A 31 -8.11 0.43 -9.00
N ASP A 32 -8.43 1.71 -8.91
CA ASP A 32 -7.59 2.80 -9.43
C ASP A 32 -6.36 3.05 -8.55
N LEU A 33 -6.47 2.83 -7.23
CA LEU A 33 -5.33 2.89 -6.31
C LEU A 33 -4.22 1.89 -6.66
N SER A 34 -4.55 0.75 -7.28
CA SER A 34 -3.53 -0.22 -7.72
C SER A 34 -2.62 0.32 -8.83
N LYS A 35 -3.07 1.38 -9.54
CA LYS A 35 -2.37 2.01 -10.66
C LYS A 35 -1.63 3.29 -10.25
N ILE A 36 -1.54 3.58 -8.95
CA ILE A 36 -0.91 4.80 -8.45
C ILE A 36 0.56 4.93 -8.90
N ASN A 37 0.97 6.14 -9.24
CA ASN A 37 2.38 6.47 -9.52
C ASN A 37 3.03 7.03 -8.24
N LEU A 38 3.67 6.17 -7.47
CA LEU A 38 4.36 6.57 -6.23
C LEU A 38 5.64 7.34 -6.52
N ASN A 39 6.31 7.09 -7.64
CA ASN A 39 7.48 7.87 -8.02
C ASN A 39 7.13 9.35 -8.19
N PHE A 40 5.97 9.66 -8.77
CA PHE A 40 5.50 11.04 -8.89
C PHE A 40 5.33 11.72 -7.53
N LEU A 41 4.65 11.04 -6.60
CA LEU A 41 4.41 11.54 -5.25
C LEU A 41 5.72 11.72 -4.44
N LEU A 42 6.63 10.75 -4.55
CA LEU A 42 7.87 10.74 -3.78
C LEU A 42 8.94 11.65 -4.39
N LYS A 43 8.92 11.91 -5.70
CA LYS A 43 9.95 12.71 -6.38
C LYS A 43 10.11 14.09 -5.73
N LYS A 44 9.00 14.77 -5.44
CA LYS A 44 9.02 16.09 -4.79
C LYS A 44 9.26 15.99 -3.28
N THR A 45 8.60 15.03 -2.64
CA THR A 45 8.64 14.86 -1.17
C THR A 45 10.03 14.46 -0.67
N LEU A 46 10.78 13.70 -1.46
CA LEU A 46 12.09 13.15 -1.10
C LEU A 46 13.23 13.67 -2.00
N GLU A 47 13.05 14.80 -2.70
CA GLU A 47 14.02 15.30 -3.69
C GLU A 47 15.43 15.51 -3.14
N LYS A 48 15.55 15.78 -1.83
CA LYS A 48 16.83 15.99 -1.13
C LYS A 48 17.58 14.69 -0.84
N TYR A 49 16.92 13.53 -0.96
CA TYR A 49 17.49 12.23 -0.65
C TYR A 49 17.84 11.46 -1.93
N LYS A 50 19.06 10.94 -2.01
CA LYS A 50 19.45 10.00 -3.06
C LYS A 50 18.96 8.60 -2.72
N VAL A 51 17.67 8.35 -2.94
CA VAL A 51 17.04 7.05 -2.68
C VAL A 51 17.56 6.01 -3.68
N SER A 52 18.42 5.11 -3.22
CA SER A 52 19.03 4.06 -4.05
C SER A 52 18.21 2.78 -4.09
N ARG A 53 17.30 2.58 -3.13
CA ARG A 53 16.48 1.38 -3.00
C ARG A 53 15.14 1.73 -2.37
N LYS A 54 14.05 1.16 -2.89
CA LYS A 54 12.68 1.44 -2.42
C LYS A 54 11.98 0.11 -2.15
N ILE A 55 11.58 -0.10 -0.91
CA ILE A 55 10.94 -1.34 -0.45
C ILE A 55 9.53 -1.00 0.00
N PHE A 56 8.56 -1.72 -0.55
CA PHE A 56 7.14 -1.56 -0.28
C PHE A 56 6.62 -2.83 0.39
N TYR A 57 6.22 -2.72 1.66
CA TYR A 57 5.73 -3.83 2.45
C TYR A 57 4.22 -3.97 2.34
N VAL A 58 3.74 -5.20 2.23
CA VAL A 58 2.32 -5.52 2.29
C VAL A 58 2.09 -6.80 3.07
N ALA A 59 0.94 -6.87 3.74
CA ALA A 59 0.57 -8.07 4.47
C ALA A 59 0.19 -9.23 3.54
N LYS A 60 0.35 -10.45 4.06
CA LYS A 60 -0.11 -11.66 3.38
C LYS A 60 -1.64 -11.76 3.43
N LEU A 61 -2.28 -11.84 2.27
CA LEU A 61 -3.73 -12.08 2.18
C LEU A 61 -4.04 -13.56 2.42
N HIS A 62 -5.07 -13.81 3.24
CA HIS A 62 -5.64 -15.13 3.47
C HIS A 62 -7.00 -15.24 2.77
N PHE A 63 -7.25 -16.39 2.14
CA PHE A 63 -8.52 -16.66 1.50
C PHE A 63 -9.53 -17.15 2.53
N HIS A 64 -10.73 -16.55 2.55
CA HIS A 64 -11.81 -16.96 3.45
C HIS A 64 -13.04 -17.40 2.64
N PRO A 65 -13.52 -18.66 2.80
CA PRO A 65 -14.64 -19.18 2.03
C PRO A 65 -15.92 -18.34 2.16
N LYS A 66 -16.19 -17.84 3.37
CA LYS A 66 -17.36 -16.99 3.67
C LYS A 66 -17.32 -15.62 2.99
N THR A 67 -16.15 -15.15 2.56
CA THR A 67 -15.96 -13.86 1.89
C THR A 67 -15.18 -14.01 0.59
N LYS A 68 -15.45 -15.09 -0.15
CA LYS A 68 -14.73 -15.49 -1.38
C LYS A 68 -14.55 -14.33 -2.37
N GLU A 69 -15.62 -13.60 -2.70
CA GLU A 69 -15.55 -12.49 -3.66
C GLU A 69 -14.64 -11.36 -3.18
N LYS A 70 -14.73 -11.00 -1.89
CA LYS A 70 -13.88 -9.96 -1.29
C LYS A 70 -12.41 -10.40 -1.31
N SER A 71 -12.13 -11.65 -0.96
CA SER A 71 -10.78 -12.22 -1.02
C SER A 71 -10.23 -12.18 -2.44
N ILE A 72 -11.01 -12.58 -3.46
CA ILE A 72 -10.61 -12.50 -4.88
C ILE A 72 -10.27 -11.06 -5.29
N LYS A 73 -11.13 -10.10 -4.95
CA LYS A 73 -10.92 -8.67 -5.27
C LYS A 73 -9.63 -8.13 -4.62
N LEU A 74 -9.37 -8.48 -3.36
CA LEU A 74 -8.15 -8.08 -2.65
C LEU A 74 -6.89 -8.69 -3.28
N ILE A 75 -6.93 -9.98 -3.62
CA ILE A 75 -5.81 -10.67 -4.28
C ILE A 75 -5.52 -10.04 -5.64
N LEU A 76 -6.55 -9.78 -6.45
CA LEU A 76 -6.38 -9.11 -7.74
C LEU A 76 -5.79 -7.70 -7.57
N PHE A 77 -6.33 -6.92 -6.64
CA PHE A 77 -5.79 -5.60 -6.31
C PHE A 77 -4.30 -5.66 -5.94
N GLN A 78 -3.90 -6.57 -5.05
CA GLN A 78 -2.51 -6.74 -4.63
C GLN A 78 -1.60 -7.16 -5.80
N ARG A 79 -2.09 -8.03 -6.70
CA ARG A 79 -1.36 -8.42 -7.91
C ARG A 79 -1.13 -7.26 -8.87
N TYR A 80 -2.15 -6.45 -9.12
CA TYR A 80 -2.02 -5.28 -10.00
C TYR A 80 -1.10 -4.23 -9.38
N LEU A 81 -1.25 -3.97 -8.08
CA LEU A 81 -0.39 -3.05 -7.35
C LEU A 81 1.07 -3.49 -7.39
N LYS A 82 1.34 -4.78 -7.12
CA LYS A 82 2.68 -5.37 -7.23
C LYS A 82 3.29 -5.12 -8.61
N ALA A 83 2.58 -5.53 -9.66
CA ALA A 83 3.08 -5.38 -11.02
C ALA A 83 3.35 -3.92 -11.40
N ASN A 84 2.52 -2.99 -10.91
CA ASN A 84 2.71 -1.56 -11.14
C ASN A 84 3.90 -0.99 -10.36
N LEU A 85 4.05 -1.32 -9.08
CA LEU A 85 5.13 -0.82 -8.24
C LEU A 85 6.50 -1.39 -8.63
N GLU A 86 6.56 -2.67 -9.03
CA GLU A 86 7.78 -3.28 -9.56
C GLU A 86 8.24 -2.58 -10.85
N LYS A 87 7.32 -2.23 -11.77
CA LYS A 87 7.62 -1.41 -12.95
C LYS A 87 8.15 -0.02 -12.61
N GLN A 88 7.76 0.52 -11.45
CA GLN A 88 8.26 1.79 -10.93
C GLN A 88 9.60 1.65 -10.17
N GLY A 89 10.17 0.44 -10.10
CA GLY A 89 11.44 0.16 -9.44
C GLY A 89 11.34 0.05 -7.92
N PHE A 90 10.18 -0.36 -7.39
CA PHE A 90 10.03 -0.76 -6.00
C PHE A 90 10.21 -2.26 -5.85
N GLU A 91 10.83 -2.69 -4.75
CA GLU A 91 10.79 -4.06 -4.29
C GLU A 91 9.51 -4.28 -3.50
N PHE A 92 8.66 -5.19 -3.99
CA PHE A 92 7.37 -5.47 -3.38
C PHE A 92 7.48 -6.69 -2.46
N LEU A 93 7.53 -6.47 -1.14
CA LEU A 93 7.72 -7.51 -0.15
C LEU A 93 6.40 -7.85 0.54
N ILE A 94 5.97 -9.11 0.38
CA ILE A 94 4.81 -9.65 1.08
C ILE A 94 5.29 -10.29 2.38
N VAL A 95 5.05 -9.62 3.51
CA VAL A 95 5.49 -10.05 4.84
C VAL A 95 4.45 -9.72 5.90
N GLY A 96 4.36 -10.55 6.94
CA GLY A 96 3.44 -10.36 8.06
C GLY A 96 2.09 -11.06 7.87
N ASN A 97 1.60 -11.65 8.97
CA ASN A 97 0.20 -12.01 9.13
C ASN A 97 -0.53 -10.79 9.70
N VAL A 98 -1.58 -10.30 9.03
CA VAL A 98 -2.51 -9.35 9.67
C VAL A 98 -3.13 -10.08 10.86
N ARG A 99 -2.69 -9.77 12.08
CA ARG A 99 -3.35 -10.26 13.29
C ARG A 99 -4.63 -9.46 13.44
N ALA A 100 -5.77 -10.11 13.51
CA ALA A 100 -7.02 -9.45 13.90
C ALA A 100 -6.80 -8.87 15.31
N GLN A 101 -6.86 -7.56 15.44
CA GLN A 101 -6.82 -6.90 16.74
C GLN A 101 -8.27 -6.80 17.22
N GLU A 102 -8.63 -7.55 18.26
CA GLU A 102 -9.87 -7.31 18.99
C GLU A 102 -9.73 -5.99 19.74
N ILE A 103 -10.33 -4.94 19.21
CA ILE A 103 -10.48 -3.68 19.94
C ILE A 103 -11.55 -3.93 21.01
N LYS A 104 -11.13 -4.21 22.24
CA LYS A 104 -12.03 -4.08 23.39
C LYS A 104 -12.20 -2.60 23.68
N ILE A 105 -13.37 -2.06 23.36
CA ILE A 105 -13.76 -0.72 23.81
C ILE A 105 -14.11 -0.87 25.29
N ASP A 106 -13.23 -0.39 26.17
CA ASP A 106 -13.57 -0.26 27.58
C ASP A 106 -14.44 0.99 27.71
N HIS A 107 -15.73 0.79 27.99
CA HIS A 107 -16.64 1.86 28.37
C HIS A 107 -16.29 2.30 29.80
N LYS A 108 -15.37 3.26 29.92
CA LYS A 108 -15.09 3.94 31.18
C LYS A 108 -15.36 5.43 31.05
#